data_AF-A0A917CRU5-F1
#
_entry.id   AF-A0A917CRU5-F1
#
_cell.length_a   1.000
_cell.length_b   1.000
_cell.length_c   1.000
_cell.angle_alpha   90.00
_cell.angle_beta   90.00
_cell.angle_gamma   90.00
#
_symmetry.space_group_name_H-M   'P 1'
#
loop_
_entity.id
_entity.type
_entity.pdbx_description
1 polymer ?
#
loop_
_entity_poly.entity_id
_entity_poly.type
_entity_poly.pdbx_seq_one_letter_code
_entity_poly.pdbx_strand_id
1 'polypeptide(L)' 'MEAIGAEYGLTVTVIDVDEAASTDPELRAEYGDRLPVVLLDGAEHSYWDVDEVRLRRDLTGR' A
#
# COMPACT_ATOMS: atom_id res chain seq x y z
N MET A 1 -8.75 -1.23 2.67
CA MET A 1 -8.16 -0.16 1.82
C MET A 1 -9.18 0.61 1.00
N GLU A 2 -10.06 -0.02 0.20
CA GLU A 2 -11.04 0.73 -0.63
C GLU A 2 -11.97 1.65 0.17
N ALA A 3 -12.46 1.22 1.33
CA ALA A 3 -13.32 2.05 2.20
C ALA A 3 -12.59 3.32 2.69
N ILE A 4 -11.33 3.20 3.10
CA ILE A 4 -10.48 4.34 3.48
C ILE A 4 -10.21 5.22 2.26
N GLY A 5 -9.92 4.62 1.10
CA GLY A 5 -9.77 5.36 -0.14
C GLY A 5 -10.97 6.25 -0.44
N ALA A 6 -12.18 5.67 -0.39
CA ALA A 6 -13.42 6.40 -0.60
C ALA A 6 -13.67 7.50 0.45
N GLU A 7 -13.39 7.22 1.73
CA GLU A 7 -13.51 8.17 2.84
C GLU A 7 -12.69 9.45 2.61
N TYR A 8 -11.50 9.32 2.02
CA TYR A 8 -10.57 10.41 1.77
C TYR A 8 -10.53 10.88 0.30
N GLY A 9 -11.40 10.35 -0.57
CA GLY A 9 -11.42 10.68 -2.00
C GLY A 9 -10.17 10.26 -2.78
N LEU A 10 -9.47 9.23 -2.30
CA LEU A 10 -8.23 8.72 -2.88
C LEU A 10 -8.50 7.56 -3.86
N THR A 11 -7.66 7.48 -4.89
CA THR A 11 -7.60 6.29 -5.74
C THR A 11 -6.71 5.25 -5.07
N VAL A 12 -7.26 4.05 -4.84
CA VAL A 12 -6.52 2.92 -4.28
C VAL A 12 -6.16 1.98 -5.40
N THR A 13 -4.87 1.70 -5.58
CA THR A 13 -4.36 0.69 -6.50
C THR A 13 -3.84 -0.48 -5.69
N VAL A 14 -4.27 -1.69 -6.04
CA VAL A 14 -3.74 -2.94 -5.47
C VAL A 14 -2.87 -3.58 -6.54
N ILE A 15 -1.63 -3.90 -6.19
CA ILE A 15 -0.67 -4.54 -7.09
C ILE A 15 -0.34 -5.90 -6.50
N ASP A 16 -0.61 -6.96 -7.24
CA ASP A 16 -0.11 -8.29 -6.94
C ASP A 16 1.33 -8.37 -7.44
N VAL A 17 2.29 -8.42 -6.51
CA VAL A 17 3.72 -8.45 -6.86
C VAL A 17 4.14 -9.75 -7.52
N ASP A 18 3.40 -10.84 -7.31
CA ASP A 18 3.67 -12.13 -7.95
C ASP A 18 3.26 -12.10 -9.42
N GLU A 19 2.11 -11.48 -9.73
CA GLU A 19 1.69 -11.22 -11.12
C GLU A 19 2.64 -10.21 -11.80
N ALA A 20 2.91 -9.09 -11.13
CA ALA A 20 3.72 -8.00 -11.65
C ALA A 20 5.17 -8.44 -11.95
N ALA A 21 5.70 -9.43 -11.24
CA ALA A 21 7.04 -9.97 -11.45
C ALA A 21 7.34 -10.43 -12.89
N SER A 22 6.29 -10.73 -13.66
CA SER A 22 6.43 -11.11 -15.08
C SER A 22 6.96 -9.97 -15.94
N THR A 23 6.68 -8.71 -15.57
CA THR A 23 7.08 -7.50 -16.29
C THR A 23 7.99 -6.59 -15.47
N ASP A 24 7.87 -6.64 -14.15
CA ASP A 24 8.62 -5.85 -13.18
C ASP A 24 9.05 -6.73 -12.00
N PRO A 25 10.18 -7.45 -12.13
CA PRO A 25 10.65 -8.37 -11.09
C PRO A 25 11.13 -7.65 -9.81
N GLU A 26 11.39 -6.34 -9.87
CA GLU A 26 11.89 -5.55 -8.75
C GLU A 26 10.82 -5.42 -7.65
N LEU A 27 9.54 -5.27 -8.01
CA LEU A 27 8.44 -5.23 -7.04
C LEU A 27 8.39 -6.48 -6.14
N ARG A 28 8.56 -7.67 -6.72
CA ARG A 28 8.61 -8.93 -5.95
C ARG A 28 9.87 -9.01 -5.10
N ALA A 29 11.01 -8.58 -5.63
CA ALA A 29 12.27 -8.57 -4.90
C ALA A 29 12.24 -7.61 -3.69
N GLU A 30 11.56 -6.47 -3.81
CA GLU A 30 11.52 -5.44 -2.77
C GLU A 30 10.44 -5.68 -1.71
N TYR A 31 9.26 -6.16 -2.12
CA TYR A 31 8.08 -6.24 -1.24
C TYR A 31 7.60 -7.66 -0.95
N GLY A 32 8.04 -8.67 -1.71
CA GLY A 32 7.48 -10.03 -1.66
C GLY A 32 7.48 -10.69 -0.28
N ASP A 33 8.50 -10.43 0.54
CA ASP A 33 8.63 -10.99 1.89
C ASP A 33 7.87 -10.20 2.97
N ARG A 34 7.23 -9.07 2.65
CA ARG A 34 6.67 -8.13 3.65
C ARG A 34 5.19 -7.81 3.39
N LEU A 35 4.55 -8.57 2.52
CA LEU A 35 3.17 -8.34 2.11
C LEU A 35 2.19 -8.51 3.29
N PRO A 36 1.08 -7.74 3.32
CA PRO A 36 0.78 -6.60 2.46
C PRO A 36 1.63 -5.37 2.80
N VAL A 37 2.05 -4.60 1.79
CA VAL A 37 2.76 -3.31 1.95
C VAL A 37 1.85 -2.17 1.49
N VAL A 38 1.73 -1.12 2.29
CA VAL A 38 0.96 0.09 1.96
C VAL A 38 1.93 1.23 1.68
N LEU A 39 1.84 1.79 0.47
CA LEU A 39 2.56 3.01 0.09
C LEU A 39 1.62 4.21 0.12
N LEU A 40 2.09 5.33 0.65
CA LEU A 40 1.45 6.65 0.57
C LEU A 40 2.34 7.57 -0.27
N ASP A 41 1.84 8.02 -1.42
CA ASP A 41 2.60 8.83 -2.38
C ASP A 41 3.97 8.22 -2.75
N GLY A 42 4.03 6.88 -2.86
CA GLY A 42 5.26 6.13 -3.16
C GLY A 42 6.18 5.87 -1.96
N ALA A 43 5.86 6.38 -0.77
CA ALA A 43 6.61 6.10 0.46
C ALA A 43 5.95 4.98 1.28
N GLU A 44 6.73 4.00 1.75
CA GLU A 44 6.23 2.93 2.60
C GLU A 44 5.66 3.46 3.93
N HIS A 45 4.42 3.10 4.21
CA HIS A 45 3.71 3.47 5.44
C HIS A 45 3.58 2.28 6.40
N SER A 46 3.18 1.11 5.90
CA SER A 46 2.96 -0.10 6.71
C SER A 46 3.30 -1.37 5.93
N TYR A 47 3.69 -2.41 6.65
CA TYR A 47 3.90 -3.76 6.12
C TYR A 47 3.47 -4.81 7.16
N TRP A 48 3.11 -6.02 6.71
CA TRP A 48 2.46 -7.09 7.49
C TRP A 48 1.07 -6.78 8.05
N ASP A 49 1.01 -5.91 9.05
CA ASP A 49 -0.25 -5.50 9.69
C ASP A 49 -0.50 -4.04 9.36
N VAL A 50 -1.63 -3.78 8.73
CA VAL A 50 -2.00 -2.43 8.31
C VAL A 50 -2.70 -1.74 9.48
N ASP A 51 -1.98 -0.86 10.16
CA ASP A 51 -2.56 0.01 11.19
C ASP A 51 -3.44 1.07 10.54
N GLU A 52 -4.72 0.75 10.37
CA GLU A 52 -5.70 1.63 9.77
C GLU A 52 -5.96 2.91 10.61
N VAL A 53 -5.71 2.89 11.92
CA VAL A 53 -5.90 4.06 12.78
C VAL A 53 -4.79 5.07 12.53
N ARG A 54 -3.54 4.62 12.51
CA ARG A 54 -2.39 5.44 12.15
C ARG A 54 -2.51 5.95 10.71
N LEU A 55 -2.91 5.08 9.77
CA LEU A 55 -3.11 5.46 8.37
C LEU A 55 -4.11 6.61 8.26
N ARG A 56 -5.29 6.50 8.88
CA ARG A 56 -6.28 7.58 8.89
C ARG A 56 -5.74 8.88 9.50
N ARG A 57 -4.99 8.78 10.60
CA ARG A 57 -4.38 9.96 11.23
C ARG A 57 -3.40 10.67 10.29
N ASP A 58 -2.54 9.89 9.62
CA ASP A 58 -1.51 10.42 8.73
C ASP A 58 -2.12 10.95 7.40
N LEU A 59 -3.28 10.44 6.98
CA LEU A 59 -4.08 10.99 5.87
C LEU A 59 -4.81 12.30 6.23
N THR A 60 -5.33 12.42 7.47
CA THR A 60 -6.01 13.65 7.93
C THR A 60 -5.04 14.79 8.23
N GLY A 61 -3.80 14.47 8.63
CA GLY A 61 -2.76 15.47 8.97
C GLY A 61 -1.99 16.05 7.79
N ARG A 62 -2.37 15.68 6.56
CA ARG A 62 -1.77 16.12 5.29
C ARG A 62 -2.58 17.25 4.67
#